data_AF-A0A4Y9T3Z6-F1
#
_entry.id   AF-A0A4Y9T3Z6-F1
#
_cell.length_a   1.000
_cell.length_b   1.000
_cell.length_c   1.000
_cell.angle_alpha   90.00
_cell.angle_beta   90.00
_cell.angle_gamma   90.00
#
_symmetry.space_group_name_H-M   'P 1'
#
loop_
_entity.id
_entity.type
_entity.pdbx_description
1 polymer ?
#
loop_
_entity_poly.entity_id
_entity_poly.type
_entity_poly.pdbx_seq_one_letter_code
_entity_poly.pdbx_strand_id
1 'polypeptide(L)'
;MAARRAPALHRGCQRADQYRVPDRLRLHVVQRCLRPDMRILMLVTTLSLLMAPGFAWSHAGHGHDAAQWIADPWTSALLLAAAGAYLLGWRRLRWEGNASRVLGRSRIWLFSGGMLVLGIALVSPLDSLADRSLCAHMTQHMLLMLAAPPLLVSGRPLLVWLWAFPLAGRRRIGQAWIGSGFHRTYAFMMRPLVVWTCASIALWLWHIPFAYDLALEHEYVHALEHLCFFATSLAFWTLTLAPYGKRQAGHGAALVMVATFAVHSGLLGALLTFARAPLYPVYAGGTFGLTALEDQQLAGLIMWVPAGAVYLGSMLSLFAGWLGGVHAYGDLADGARKPPV
;
A
#
# COMPACT_ATOMS: atom_id res chain seq x y z
N MET A 1 27.71 -22.79 -74.51
CA MET A 1 27.42 -23.24 -73.12
C MET A 1 28.49 -22.63 -72.21
N ALA A 2 28.29 -21.43 -71.67
CA ALA A 2 27.45 -21.05 -70.53
C ALA A 2 28.36 -20.79 -69.30
N ALA A 3 28.73 -19.51 -69.17
CA ALA A 3 29.40 -18.92 -68.02
C ALA A 3 28.51 -18.91 -66.78
N ARG A 4 29.07 -19.05 -65.57
CA ARG A 4 28.53 -18.44 -64.34
C ARG A 4 29.63 -17.98 -63.39
N ARG A 5 29.73 -16.66 -63.25
CA ARG A 5 30.33 -15.95 -62.11
C ARG A 5 29.40 -16.11 -60.89
N ALA A 6 29.97 -16.20 -59.68
CA ALA A 6 29.26 -15.95 -58.43
C ALA A 6 30.06 -14.97 -57.55
N PRO A 7 29.44 -13.94 -56.92
CA PRO A 7 30.15 -12.78 -56.39
C PRO A 7 30.13 -12.64 -54.84
N ALA A 8 31.06 -11.82 -54.36
CA ALA A 8 30.94 -10.87 -53.24
C ALA A 8 30.76 -11.41 -51.79
N LEU A 9 31.88 -11.85 -51.20
CA LEU A 9 32.13 -11.80 -49.76
C LEU A 9 32.44 -10.35 -49.33
N HIS A 10 31.44 -9.49 -49.14
CA HIS A 10 31.59 -8.22 -48.40
C HIS A 10 30.21 -7.56 -48.21
N ARG A 11 29.45 -7.95 -47.18
CA ARG A 11 28.29 -7.17 -46.64
C ARG A 11 27.64 -7.80 -45.40
N GLY A 12 28.41 -8.48 -44.54
CA GLY A 12 27.87 -9.21 -43.38
C GLY A 12 28.01 -8.53 -42.01
N CYS A 13 28.78 -7.44 -41.87
CA CYS A 13 29.22 -6.96 -40.54
C CYS A 13 28.58 -5.64 -40.06
N GLN A 14 27.52 -5.15 -40.72
CA GLN A 14 26.86 -3.88 -40.35
C GLN A 14 25.38 -4.02 -39.90
N ARG A 15 24.88 -5.23 -39.65
CA ARG A 15 23.48 -5.48 -39.24
C ARG A 15 23.31 -5.96 -37.79
N ALA A 16 24.26 -5.67 -36.91
CA ALA A 16 24.14 -6.03 -35.48
C ALA A 16 23.32 -5.02 -34.64
N ASP A 17 22.94 -3.86 -35.20
CA ASP A 17 22.22 -2.80 -34.46
C ASP A 17 20.68 -2.81 -34.62
N GLN A 18 20.12 -3.80 -35.33
CA GLN A 18 18.71 -3.75 -35.75
C GLN A 18 17.74 -4.69 -35.03
N TYR A 19 18.19 -5.48 -34.04
CA TYR A 19 17.28 -6.22 -33.17
C TYR A 19 16.75 -5.30 -32.05
N ARG A 20 15.86 -4.37 -32.43
CA ARG A 20 14.89 -3.78 -31.50
C ARG A 20 14.06 -4.93 -30.94
N VAL A 21 14.46 -5.44 -29.78
CA VAL A 21 13.66 -6.39 -29.00
C VAL A 21 12.24 -5.83 -28.95
N PRO A 22 11.21 -6.55 -29.45
CA PRO A 22 9.86 -6.01 -29.55
C PRO A 22 9.43 -5.46 -28.19
N ASP A 23 8.92 -4.23 -28.13
CA ASP A 23 8.58 -3.58 -26.86
C ASP A 23 7.58 -4.40 -26.00
N ARG A 24 6.78 -5.26 -26.65
CA ARG A 24 5.93 -6.27 -25.99
C ARG A 24 6.74 -7.26 -25.14
N LEU A 25 7.91 -7.69 -25.61
CA LEU A 25 8.81 -8.57 -24.86
C LEU A 25 9.43 -7.84 -23.67
N ARG A 26 9.80 -6.56 -23.83
CA ARG A 26 10.33 -5.73 -22.73
C ARG A 26 9.31 -5.56 -21.60
N LEU A 27 8.05 -5.31 -21.92
CA LEU A 27 6.96 -5.23 -20.94
C LEU A 27 6.69 -6.57 -20.24
N HIS A 28 6.67 -7.68 -20.98
CA HIS A 28 6.50 -9.01 -20.40
C HIS A 28 7.69 -9.43 -19.53
N VAL A 29 8.91 -9.09 -19.92
CA VAL A 29 10.12 -9.36 -19.12
C VAL A 29 10.12 -8.50 -17.86
N VAL A 30 9.75 -7.22 -17.94
CA VAL A 30 9.60 -6.36 -16.75
C VAL A 30 8.51 -6.92 -15.84
N GLN A 31 7.34 -7.31 -16.35
CA GLN A 31 6.27 -7.93 -15.57
C GLN A 31 6.59 -9.34 -15.04
N ARG A 32 7.47 -10.11 -15.70
CA ARG A 32 7.94 -11.43 -15.24
C ARG A 32 9.09 -11.34 -14.23
N CYS A 33 9.98 -10.35 -14.38
CA CYS A 33 11.06 -10.08 -13.42
C CYS A 33 10.51 -9.45 -12.12
N LEU A 34 9.42 -8.70 -12.22
CA LEU A 34 8.65 -8.19 -11.09
C LEU A 34 7.52 -9.15 -10.74
N ARG A 35 7.85 -10.19 -9.99
CA ARG A 35 6.80 -10.92 -9.28
C ARG A 35 6.03 -9.94 -8.36
N PRO A 36 4.73 -10.16 -8.11
CA PRO A 36 3.91 -9.31 -7.23
C PRO A 36 4.44 -9.26 -5.79
N ASP A 37 5.44 -10.08 -5.47
CA ASP A 37 6.14 -10.17 -4.21
C ASP A 37 7.21 -9.08 -3.98
N MET A 38 7.63 -8.32 -4.99
CA MET A 38 8.59 -7.22 -4.79
C MET A 38 7.92 -5.92 -4.28
N ARG A 39 6.59 -5.94 -4.16
CA ARG A 39 5.75 -4.73 -4.09
C ARG A 39 5.73 -4.10 -2.70
N ILE A 40 5.36 -4.84 -1.68
CA ILE A 40 5.22 -4.23 -0.35
C ILE A 40 6.57 -4.06 0.28
N LEU A 41 7.53 -4.96 0.07
CA LEU A 41 8.81 -4.84 0.73
C LEU A 41 9.66 -3.67 0.23
N MET A 42 9.63 -3.29 -1.06
CA MET A 42 10.38 -2.09 -1.44
C MET A 42 9.77 -0.83 -0.82
N LEU A 43 8.44 -0.77 -0.65
CA LEU A 43 7.71 0.36 -0.07
C LEU A 43 7.82 0.36 1.47
N VAL A 44 7.70 -0.81 2.09
CA VAL A 44 7.82 -1.06 3.52
C VAL A 44 9.28 -1.02 3.93
N THR A 45 10.24 -1.62 3.24
CA THR A 45 11.65 -1.45 3.64
C THR A 45 12.23 -0.09 3.27
N THR A 46 11.72 0.66 2.27
CA THR A 46 12.05 2.10 2.23
C THR A 46 11.41 2.84 3.39
N LEU A 47 10.10 2.70 3.66
CA LEU A 47 9.47 3.40 4.78
C LEU A 47 9.95 2.95 6.18
N SER A 48 10.24 1.67 6.39
CA SER A 48 10.70 1.04 7.64
C SER A 48 12.20 1.22 7.89
N LEU A 49 13.06 1.24 6.85
CA LEU A 49 14.47 1.65 7.04
C LEU A 49 14.59 3.16 7.25
N LEU A 50 13.54 3.92 6.93
CA LEU A 50 13.49 5.35 7.15
C LEU A 50 12.75 5.69 8.46
N MET A 51 11.82 4.88 8.97
CA MET A 51 11.24 5.06 10.31
C MET A 51 12.08 4.44 11.44
N ALA A 52 13.23 3.83 11.13
CA ALA A 52 14.25 3.59 12.13
C ALA A 52 14.80 4.97 12.54
N PRO A 53 14.62 5.41 13.80
CA PRO A 53 14.94 6.77 14.19
C PRO A 53 16.40 7.05 13.84
N GLY A 54 16.60 8.07 13.00
CA GLY A 54 17.90 8.70 12.86
C GLY A 54 18.31 9.17 14.25
N PHE A 55 19.40 8.59 14.76
CA PHE A 55 20.00 8.77 16.08
C PHE A 55 20.43 10.21 16.44
N ALA A 56 19.92 11.23 15.77
CA ALA A 56 20.14 12.65 16.02
C ALA A 56 19.03 13.33 15.22
N TRP A 57 18.02 13.98 15.80
CA TRP A 57 18.11 15.25 16.50
C TRP A 57 16.86 15.35 17.39
N SER A 58 16.96 14.89 18.64
CA SER A 58 15.95 15.17 19.66
C SER A 58 16.04 16.66 20.03
N HIS A 59 15.32 17.53 19.33
CA HIS A 59 15.16 18.89 19.82
C HIS A 59 14.07 18.92 20.89
N ALA A 60 14.58 18.95 22.12
CA ALA A 60 14.11 19.69 23.28
C ALA A 60 12.70 20.31 23.16
N GLY A 61 11.84 19.90 24.10
CA GLY A 61 10.47 20.36 24.23
C GLY A 61 10.30 21.86 24.05
N HIS A 62 9.54 22.22 23.04
CA HIS A 62 8.88 23.51 22.93
C HIS A 62 7.39 23.23 22.78
N GLY A 63 6.59 23.89 23.62
CA GLY A 63 5.14 23.73 23.61
C GLY A 63 4.59 24.01 22.22
N HIS A 64 4.10 22.96 21.55
CA HIS A 64 3.53 23.09 20.22
C HIS A 64 2.11 23.64 20.33
N ASP A 65 1.89 24.80 19.72
CA ASP A 65 0.55 25.31 19.43
C ASP A 65 -0.16 24.33 18.49
N ALA A 66 -1.39 23.94 18.83
CA ALA A 66 -2.20 22.95 18.10
C ALA A 66 -2.58 23.36 16.65
N ALA A 67 -2.08 24.50 16.17
CA ALA A 67 -2.31 25.03 14.83
C ALA A 67 -1.06 24.98 13.93
N GLN A 68 0.11 24.61 14.46
CA GLN A 68 1.33 24.55 13.67
C GLN A 68 1.42 23.23 12.91
N TRP A 69 1.74 23.31 11.62
CA TRP A 69 2.12 22.14 10.84
C TRP A 69 3.46 21.63 11.35
N ILE A 70 3.42 20.54 12.13
CA ILE A 70 4.63 19.88 12.61
C ILE A 70 5.17 19.06 11.43
N ALA A 71 5.89 19.75 10.56
CA ALA A 71 6.64 19.10 9.51
C ALA A 71 7.91 18.54 10.13
N ASP A 72 7.82 17.35 10.74
CA ASP A 72 9.01 16.54 10.97
C ASP A 72 9.78 16.50 9.63
N PRO A 73 11.01 17.08 9.59
CA PRO A 73 11.75 17.22 8.34
C PRO A 73 11.98 15.87 7.68
N TRP A 74 12.07 14.82 8.48
CA TRP A 74 12.30 13.48 8.00
C TRP A 74 11.05 12.92 7.33
N THR A 75 9.93 12.84 8.03
CA THR A 75 8.65 12.39 7.47
C THR A 75 8.27 13.15 6.20
N SER A 76 8.46 14.48 6.19
CA SER A 76 8.23 15.33 5.02
C SER A 76 9.16 14.98 3.85
N ALA A 77 10.47 14.81 4.12
CA ALA A 77 11.44 14.41 3.10
C ALA A 77 11.09 13.04 2.49
N LEU A 78 10.58 12.10 3.28
CA LEU A 78 10.16 10.78 2.81
C LEU A 78 8.96 10.83 1.90
N LEU A 79 7.93 11.57 2.29
CA LEU A 79 6.74 11.75 1.46
C LEU A 79 7.10 12.41 0.13
N LEU A 80 7.94 13.44 0.16
CA LEU A 80 8.44 14.11 -1.04
C LEU A 80 9.32 13.20 -1.89
N ALA A 81 10.19 12.38 -1.30
CA ALA A 81 11.02 11.43 -2.03
C ALA A 81 10.17 10.35 -2.72
N ALA A 82 9.17 9.80 -2.03
CA ALA A 82 8.23 8.83 -2.59
C ALA A 82 7.41 9.42 -3.76
N ALA A 83 6.89 10.64 -3.59
CA ALA A 83 6.17 11.36 -4.63
C ALA A 83 7.08 11.72 -5.82
N GLY A 84 8.31 12.19 -5.55
CA GLY A 84 9.32 12.54 -6.54
C GLY A 84 9.75 11.34 -7.37
N ALA A 85 10.03 10.20 -6.73
CA ALA A 85 10.33 8.96 -7.42
C ALA A 85 9.18 8.50 -8.33
N TYR A 86 7.94 8.67 -7.89
CA TYR A 86 6.76 8.34 -8.69
C TYR A 86 6.64 9.27 -9.91
N LEU A 87 6.84 10.57 -9.70
CA LEU A 87 6.83 11.56 -10.77
C LEU A 87 7.93 11.29 -11.80
N LEU A 88 9.15 10.99 -11.36
CA LEU A 88 10.29 10.65 -12.23
C LEU A 88 10.00 9.39 -13.05
N GLY A 89 9.52 8.32 -12.40
CA GLY A 89 9.13 7.09 -13.07
C GLY A 89 8.02 7.30 -14.10
N TRP A 90 7.03 8.13 -13.78
CA TRP A 90 5.95 8.48 -14.70
C TRP A 90 6.40 9.36 -15.86
N ARG A 91 7.24 10.37 -15.62
CA ARG A 91 7.83 11.21 -16.68
C ARG A 91 8.62 10.36 -17.66
N ARG A 92 9.40 9.41 -17.15
CA ARG A 92 10.14 8.45 -17.99
C ARG A 92 9.23 7.52 -18.78
N LEU A 93 8.18 7.00 -18.16
CA LEU A 93 7.13 6.23 -18.86
C LEU A 93 6.47 7.05 -19.98
N ARG A 94 6.25 8.36 -19.77
CA ARG A 94 5.70 9.26 -20.80
C ARG A 94 6.68 9.51 -21.94
N TRP A 95 7.95 9.78 -21.62
CA TRP A 95 9.00 9.95 -22.64
C TRP A 95 9.21 8.70 -23.50
N GLU A 96 9.14 7.51 -22.91
CA GLU A 96 9.22 6.25 -23.66
C GLU A 96 7.92 5.86 -24.39
N GLY A 97 6.88 6.73 -24.39
CA GLY A 97 5.61 6.48 -25.07
C GLY A 97 4.75 5.36 -24.48
N ASN A 98 5.12 4.87 -23.30
CA ASN A 98 4.52 3.69 -22.66
C ASN A 98 3.54 4.03 -21.53
N ALA A 99 3.45 5.30 -21.11
CA ALA A 99 2.63 5.70 -19.96
C ALA A 99 1.18 5.25 -20.06
N SER A 100 0.47 5.54 -21.16
CA SER A 100 -0.95 5.16 -21.31
C SER A 100 -1.15 3.64 -21.42
N ARG A 101 -0.18 2.91 -21.95
CA ARG A 101 -0.21 1.45 -22.09
C ARG A 101 0.04 0.72 -20.77
N VAL A 102 0.83 1.33 -19.90
CA VAL A 102 1.29 0.72 -18.64
C VAL A 102 0.47 1.21 -17.45
N LEU A 103 0.02 2.46 -17.48
CA LEU A 103 -0.65 3.15 -16.38
C LEU A 103 -1.79 4.04 -16.89
N GLY A 104 -3.03 3.72 -16.53
CA GLY A 104 -4.17 4.60 -16.77
C GLY A 104 -4.06 5.90 -15.96
N ARG A 105 -4.62 7.01 -16.48
CA ARG A 105 -4.60 8.32 -15.80
C ARG A 105 -5.20 8.28 -14.39
N SER A 106 -6.22 7.45 -14.18
CA SER A 106 -6.85 7.24 -12.86
C SER A 106 -5.87 6.78 -11.78
N ARG A 107 -4.86 5.97 -12.12
CA ARG A 107 -3.89 5.45 -11.14
C ARG A 107 -2.94 6.53 -10.61
N ILE A 108 -2.69 7.58 -11.39
CA ILE A 108 -1.90 8.73 -10.95
C ILE A 108 -2.67 9.50 -9.89
N TRP A 109 -3.97 9.74 -10.12
CA TRP A 109 -4.84 10.38 -9.15
C TRP A 109 -5.00 9.55 -7.87
N LEU A 110 -5.12 8.23 -7.97
CA LEU A 110 -5.17 7.34 -6.81
C LEU A 110 -3.89 7.39 -5.97
N PHE A 111 -2.72 7.30 -6.61
CA PHE A 111 -1.45 7.46 -5.88
C PHE A 111 -1.33 8.84 -5.23
N SER A 112 -1.64 9.90 -5.98
CA SER A 112 -1.53 11.28 -5.49
C SER A 112 -2.51 11.53 -4.33
N GLY A 113 -3.73 11.01 -4.41
CA GLY A 113 -4.71 11.05 -3.34
C GLY A 113 -4.24 10.28 -2.11
N GLY A 114 -3.67 9.09 -2.29
CA GLY A 114 -3.07 8.32 -1.18
C GLY A 114 -1.92 9.05 -0.49
N MET A 115 -1.04 9.71 -1.26
CA MET A 115 0.05 10.54 -0.72
C MET A 115 -0.48 11.77 0.01
N LEU A 116 -1.54 12.41 -0.51
CA LEU A 116 -2.18 13.55 0.15
C LEU A 116 -2.79 13.13 1.49
N VAL A 117 -3.54 12.02 1.52
CA VAL A 117 -4.12 11.49 2.76
C VAL A 117 -3.03 11.16 3.78
N LEU A 118 -1.93 10.54 3.33
CA LEU A 118 -0.80 10.23 4.20
C LEU A 118 -0.12 11.50 4.76
N GLY A 119 0.02 12.54 3.94
CA GLY A 119 0.50 13.85 4.38
C GLY A 119 -0.44 14.54 5.37
N ILE A 120 -1.76 14.44 5.16
CA ILE A 120 -2.75 14.93 6.12
C ILE A 120 -2.64 14.16 7.44
N ALA A 121 -2.48 12.85 7.39
CA ALA A 121 -2.38 12.03 8.60
C ALA A 121 -1.13 12.33 9.43
N LEU A 122 0.03 12.60 8.80
CA LEU A 122 1.32 12.66 9.49
C LEU A 122 1.96 14.04 9.62
N VAL A 123 1.53 15.03 8.84
CA VAL A 123 2.17 16.35 8.78
C VAL A 123 1.20 17.46 9.21
N SER A 124 -0.09 17.15 9.25
CA SER A 124 -1.11 18.15 9.60
C SER A 124 -1.25 18.31 11.11
N PRO A 125 -1.91 19.38 11.57
CA PRO A 125 -2.24 19.57 12.99
C PRO A 125 -3.02 18.40 13.62
N LEU A 126 -3.59 17.51 12.80
CA LEU A 126 -4.23 16.28 13.27
C LEU A 126 -3.32 15.46 14.18
N ASP A 127 -2.01 15.41 13.89
CA ASP A 127 -1.02 14.70 14.70
C ASP A 127 -0.94 15.29 16.11
N SER A 128 -0.81 16.62 16.21
CA SER A 128 -0.83 17.31 17.51
C SER A 128 -2.18 17.24 18.25
N LEU A 129 -3.28 17.06 17.51
CA LEU A 129 -4.62 16.90 18.07
C LEU A 129 -4.84 15.46 18.58
N ALA A 130 -4.20 14.48 17.95
CA ALA A 130 -4.25 13.07 18.36
C ALA A 130 -3.68 12.86 19.77
N ASP A 131 -2.68 13.65 20.18
CA ASP A 131 -2.15 13.61 21.54
C ASP A 131 -3.15 14.10 22.60
N ARG A 132 -4.19 14.85 22.20
CA ARG A 132 -5.14 15.50 23.12
C ARG A 132 -6.57 14.97 23.02
N SER A 133 -6.90 14.27 21.95
CA SER A 133 -8.24 13.73 21.68
C SER A 133 -8.14 12.34 21.08
N LEU A 134 -8.83 11.38 21.71
CA LEU A 134 -8.93 10.02 21.20
C LEU A 134 -9.66 9.98 19.87
N CYS A 135 -10.65 10.85 19.63
CA CYS A 135 -11.35 10.86 18.33
C CYS A 135 -10.46 11.38 17.19
N ALA A 136 -9.59 12.36 17.47
CA ALA A 136 -8.57 12.83 16.52
C ALA A 136 -7.53 11.72 16.25
N HIS A 137 -7.08 11.05 17.31
CA HIS A 137 -6.14 9.93 17.22
C HIS A 137 -6.70 8.76 16.40
N MET A 138 -7.95 8.35 16.67
CA MET A 138 -8.61 7.31 15.87
C MET A 138 -8.82 7.76 14.43
N THR A 139 -9.08 9.04 14.18
CA THR A 139 -9.14 9.58 12.81
C THR A 139 -7.81 9.39 12.08
N GLN A 140 -6.69 9.70 12.72
CA GLN A 140 -5.35 9.50 12.15
C GLN A 140 -5.10 8.02 11.83
N HIS A 141 -5.41 7.11 12.75
CA HIS A 141 -5.34 5.67 12.51
C HIS A 141 -6.23 5.20 11.36
N MET A 142 -7.47 5.72 11.24
CA MET A 142 -8.36 5.41 10.11
C MET A 142 -7.78 5.91 8.77
N LEU A 143 -7.15 7.08 8.73
CA LEU A 143 -6.49 7.57 7.52
C LEU A 143 -5.31 6.67 7.12
N LEU A 144 -4.48 6.28 8.09
CA LEU A 144 -3.31 5.42 7.89
C LEU A 144 -3.67 3.98 7.53
N MET A 145 -4.81 3.46 7.98
CA MET A 145 -5.21 2.07 7.73
C MET A 145 -6.22 1.91 6.59
N LEU A 146 -7.16 2.81 6.40
CA LEU A 146 -8.31 2.59 5.51
C LEU A 146 -8.38 3.52 4.32
N ALA A 147 -7.74 4.68 4.39
CA ALA A 147 -7.79 5.65 3.30
C ALA A 147 -6.50 5.63 2.46
N ALA A 148 -5.34 5.90 3.08
CA ALA A 148 -4.08 5.98 2.33
C ALA A 148 -3.65 4.65 1.67
N PRO A 149 -3.60 3.50 2.38
CA PRO A 149 -3.10 2.26 1.80
C PRO A 149 -3.85 1.76 0.56
N PRO A 150 -5.20 1.66 0.54
CA PRO A 150 -5.89 1.17 -0.66
C PRO A 150 -5.74 2.10 -1.87
N LEU A 151 -5.67 3.42 -1.64
CA LEU A 151 -5.38 4.40 -2.69
C LEU A 151 -3.97 4.22 -3.26
N LEU A 152 -2.97 4.10 -2.37
CA LEU A 152 -1.57 3.88 -2.76
C LEU A 152 -1.41 2.55 -3.52
N VAL A 153 -1.95 1.44 -3.01
CA VAL A 153 -1.89 0.13 -3.67
C VAL A 153 -2.50 0.19 -5.08
N SER A 154 -3.65 0.85 -5.22
CA SER A 154 -4.36 0.98 -6.50
C SER A 154 -3.60 1.84 -7.52
N GLY A 155 -2.80 2.80 -7.04
CA GLY A 155 -1.89 3.61 -7.84
C GLY A 155 -0.71 2.84 -8.46
N ARG A 156 -0.42 1.62 -7.97
CA ARG A 156 0.72 0.77 -8.42
C ARG A 156 2.09 1.48 -8.33
N PRO A 157 2.42 2.14 -7.21
CA PRO A 157 3.64 2.95 -7.02
C PRO A 157 4.90 2.25 -7.47
N LEU A 158 5.03 0.97 -7.15
CA LEU A 158 6.27 0.22 -7.37
C LEU A 158 6.56 -0.06 -8.82
N LEU A 159 5.51 -0.27 -9.61
CA LEU A 159 5.67 -0.38 -11.05
C LEU A 159 6.24 0.94 -11.58
N VAL A 160 5.77 2.08 -11.09
CA VAL A 160 6.22 3.40 -11.55
C VAL A 160 7.61 3.75 -11.01
N TRP A 161 7.89 3.49 -9.73
CA TRP A 161 9.21 3.73 -9.12
C TRP A 161 10.34 2.96 -9.78
N LEU A 162 10.11 1.70 -10.17
CA LEU A 162 11.13 0.93 -10.88
C LEU A 162 11.41 1.48 -12.27
N TRP A 163 10.44 2.18 -12.84
CA TRP A 163 10.64 2.91 -14.08
C TRP A 163 11.51 4.15 -13.93
N ALA A 164 11.73 4.67 -12.72
CA ALA A 164 12.72 5.72 -12.48
C ALA A 164 14.15 5.26 -12.85
N PHE A 165 14.46 3.98 -12.64
CA PHE A 165 15.76 3.39 -12.95
C PHE A 165 15.90 2.97 -14.42
N PRO A 166 17.13 2.99 -14.99
CA PRO A 166 17.41 2.42 -16.31
C PRO A 166 17.28 0.90 -16.32
N LEU A 167 17.11 0.31 -17.51
CA LEU A 167 16.86 -1.13 -17.67
C LEU A 167 17.92 -2.03 -17.00
N ALA A 168 19.19 -1.62 -17.02
CA ALA A 168 20.28 -2.33 -16.34
C ALA A 168 20.09 -2.33 -14.81
N GLY A 169 19.67 -1.20 -14.23
CA GLY A 169 19.35 -1.09 -12.81
C GLY A 169 18.15 -1.96 -12.43
N ARG A 170 17.08 -1.95 -13.23
CA ARG A 170 15.89 -2.80 -13.02
C ARG A 170 16.26 -4.29 -12.98
N ARG A 171 17.14 -4.73 -13.89
CA ARG A 171 17.61 -6.13 -13.94
C ARG A 171 18.47 -6.49 -12.73
N ARG A 172 19.41 -5.62 -12.33
CA ARG A 172 20.24 -5.83 -11.14
C ARG A 172 19.41 -5.95 -9.87
N ILE A 173 18.43 -5.07 -9.69
CA ILE A 173 17.50 -5.13 -8.54
C ILE A 173 16.75 -6.47 -8.53
N GLY A 174 16.18 -6.89 -9.66
CA GLY A 174 15.48 -8.16 -9.76
C GLY A 174 16.38 -9.39 -9.51
N GLN A 175 17.63 -9.36 -10.00
CA GLN A 175 18.60 -10.43 -9.77
C GLN A 175 19.06 -10.49 -8.30
N ALA A 176 19.35 -9.34 -7.69
CA ALA A 176 19.70 -9.27 -6.27
C ALA A 176 18.57 -9.80 -5.38
N TRP A 177 17.31 -9.47 -5.71
CA TRP A 177 16.13 -9.96 -5.00
C TRP A 177 15.98 -11.48 -5.04
N ILE A 178 16.18 -12.07 -6.22
CA ILE A 178 16.09 -13.53 -6.39
C ILE A 178 17.27 -14.21 -5.68
N GLY A 179 18.47 -13.66 -5.81
CA GLY A 179 19.71 -14.20 -5.24
C GLY A 179 19.80 -14.13 -3.71
N SER A 180 19.14 -13.17 -3.06
CA SER A 180 19.24 -12.98 -1.61
C SER A 180 18.48 -14.00 -0.76
N GLY A 181 17.62 -14.84 -1.37
CA GLY A 181 16.74 -15.77 -0.64
C GLY A 181 15.60 -15.10 0.13
N PHE A 182 15.66 -13.77 0.32
CA PHE A 182 14.68 -12.94 1.02
C PHE A 182 13.27 -13.03 0.42
N HIS A 183 13.19 -13.28 -0.90
CA HIS A 183 11.92 -13.50 -1.59
C HIS A 183 11.07 -14.62 -0.97
N ARG A 184 11.68 -15.64 -0.33
CA ARG A 184 10.96 -16.72 0.35
C ARG A 184 10.31 -16.24 1.65
N THR A 185 11.05 -15.51 2.46
CA THR A 185 10.55 -14.89 3.69
C THR A 185 9.41 -13.94 3.37
N TYR A 186 9.58 -13.10 2.36
CA TYR A 186 8.51 -12.21 1.92
C TYR A 186 7.27 -12.99 1.44
N ALA A 187 7.45 -14.02 0.61
CA ALA A 187 6.33 -14.82 0.11
C ALA A 187 5.57 -15.52 1.24
N PHE A 188 6.26 -15.87 2.32
CA PHE A 188 5.64 -16.35 3.56
C PHE A 188 4.86 -15.24 4.27
N MET A 189 5.47 -14.07 4.48
CA MET A 189 4.82 -12.92 5.14
C MET A 189 3.56 -12.45 4.39
N MET A 190 3.55 -12.57 3.06
CA MET A 190 2.41 -12.22 2.21
C MET A 190 1.37 -13.33 2.04
N ARG A 191 1.42 -14.40 2.85
CA ARG A 191 0.31 -15.34 2.90
C ARG A 191 -0.89 -14.65 3.55
N PRO A 192 -2.13 -14.83 3.02
CA PRO A 192 -3.33 -14.18 3.56
C PRO A 192 -3.48 -14.34 5.07
N LEU A 193 -3.27 -15.56 5.60
CA LEU A 193 -3.36 -15.81 7.03
C LEU A 193 -2.30 -15.04 7.83
N VAL A 194 -1.06 -14.96 7.34
CA VAL A 194 0.02 -14.24 8.05
C VAL A 194 -0.27 -12.74 8.09
N VAL A 195 -0.64 -12.15 6.94
CA VAL A 195 -1.02 -10.73 6.87
C VAL A 195 -2.21 -10.43 7.78
N TRP A 196 -3.26 -11.26 7.71
CA TRP A 196 -4.44 -11.11 8.56
C TRP A 196 -4.10 -11.21 10.04
N THR A 197 -3.29 -12.20 10.44
CA THR A 197 -2.87 -12.37 11.84
C THR A 197 -2.02 -11.19 12.31
N CYS A 198 -1.03 -10.75 11.53
CA CYS A 198 -0.21 -9.59 11.89
C CYS A 198 -1.03 -8.31 12.00
N ALA A 199 -1.96 -8.06 11.07
CA ALA A 199 -2.86 -6.91 11.13
C ALA A 199 -3.79 -6.97 12.35
N SER A 200 -4.30 -8.16 12.68
CA SER A 200 -5.18 -8.36 13.83
C SER A 200 -4.42 -8.17 15.15
N ILE A 201 -3.21 -8.73 15.26
CA ILE A 201 -2.35 -8.53 16.44
C ILE A 201 -2.03 -7.06 16.59
N ALA A 202 -1.62 -6.36 15.52
CA ALA A 202 -1.35 -4.93 15.58
C ALA A 202 -2.59 -4.16 16.06
N LEU A 203 -3.76 -4.41 15.48
CA LEU A 203 -5.02 -3.76 15.88
C LEU A 203 -5.29 -3.93 17.37
N TRP A 204 -5.30 -5.16 17.88
CA TRP A 204 -5.66 -5.39 19.28
C TRP A 204 -4.58 -4.96 20.25
N LEU A 205 -3.30 -5.22 19.93
CA LEU A 205 -2.16 -4.88 20.80
C LEU A 205 -2.15 -3.39 21.14
N TRP A 206 -2.25 -2.56 20.11
CA TRP A 206 -2.15 -1.11 20.26
C TRP A 206 -3.39 -0.47 20.91
N HIS A 207 -4.51 -1.19 20.99
CA HIS A 207 -5.71 -0.75 21.73
C HIS A 207 -5.77 -1.31 23.15
N ILE A 208 -4.72 -1.97 23.63
CA ILE A 208 -4.58 -2.30 25.05
C ILE A 208 -4.14 -1.03 25.77
N PRO A 209 -4.81 -0.59 26.86
CA PRO A 209 -4.50 0.67 27.55
C PRO A 209 -3.00 0.83 27.87
N PHE A 210 -2.35 -0.22 28.36
CA PHE A 210 -0.91 -0.18 28.63
C PHE A 210 -0.04 0.12 27.40
N ALA A 211 -0.29 -0.56 26.28
CA ALA A 211 0.50 -0.35 25.06
C ALA A 211 0.19 1.01 24.42
N TYR A 212 -1.07 1.44 24.56
CA TYR A 212 -1.58 2.71 24.10
C TYR A 212 -0.92 3.88 24.86
N ASP A 213 -0.93 3.83 26.20
CA ASP A 213 -0.28 4.83 27.04
C ASP A 213 1.22 4.89 26.75
N LEU A 214 1.88 3.74 26.55
CA LEU A 214 3.30 3.67 26.18
C LEU A 214 3.58 4.35 24.83
N ALA A 215 2.66 4.23 23.85
CA ALA A 215 2.78 4.89 22.57
C ALA A 215 2.63 6.42 22.70
N LEU A 216 1.76 6.90 23.57
CA LEU A 216 1.62 8.34 23.84
C LEU A 216 2.78 8.93 24.65
N GLU A 217 3.39 8.15 25.55
CA GLU A 217 4.53 8.60 26.36
C GLU A 217 5.87 8.61 25.60
N HIS A 218 5.99 7.78 24.55
CA HIS A 218 7.23 7.61 23.80
C HIS A 218 7.02 7.72 22.29
N GLU A 219 7.55 8.80 21.70
CA GLU A 219 7.50 9.07 20.26
C GLU A 219 7.97 7.89 19.39
N TYR A 220 8.99 7.14 19.83
CA TYR A 220 9.47 5.96 19.11
C TYR A 220 8.46 4.81 19.09
N VAL A 221 7.72 4.64 20.18
CA VAL A 221 6.67 3.61 20.29
C VAL A 221 5.47 4.03 19.46
N HIS A 222 5.11 5.32 19.48
CA HIS A 222 4.10 5.90 18.59
C HIS A 222 4.44 5.68 17.10
N ALA A 223 5.68 5.97 16.70
CA ALA A 223 6.13 5.74 15.33
C ALA A 223 6.07 4.26 14.94
N LEU A 224 6.40 3.36 15.88
CA LEU A 224 6.29 1.92 15.67
C LEU A 224 4.83 1.48 15.52
N GLU A 225 3.91 2.03 16.31
CA GLU A 225 2.47 1.81 16.18
C GLU A 225 1.96 2.20 14.78
N HIS A 226 2.23 3.43 14.37
CA HIS A 226 1.90 3.91 13.03
C HIS A 226 2.50 3.04 11.93
N LEU A 227 3.75 2.62 12.08
CA LEU A 227 4.41 1.74 11.12
C LEU A 227 3.73 0.36 11.07
N CYS A 228 3.38 -0.22 12.22
CA CYS A 228 2.65 -1.48 12.31
C CYS A 228 1.31 -1.37 11.57
N PHE A 229 0.52 -0.33 11.84
CA PHE A 229 -0.76 -0.11 11.17
C PHE A 229 -0.62 0.11 9.68
N PHE A 230 0.27 0.99 9.26
CA PHE A 230 0.45 1.31 7.85
C PHE A 230 1.00 0.11 7.07
N ALA A 231 2.02 -0.58 7.59
CA ALA A 231 2.65 -1.70 6.90
C ALA A 231 1.72 -2.92 6.79
N THR A 232 1.03 -3.29 7.88
CA THR A 232 0.08 -4.40 7.86
C THR A 232 -1.13 -4.07 6.98
N SER A 233 -1.60 -2.83 6.99
CA SER A 233 -2.67 -2.38 6.11
C SER A 233 -2.27 -2.40 4.63
N LEU A 234 -1.08 -1.90 4.28
CA LEU A 234 -0.57 -1.96 2.91
C LEU A 234 -0.48 -3.41 2.40
N ALA A 235 -0.03 -4.32 3.27
CA ALA A 235 -0.03 -5.75 3.00
C ALA A 235 -1.45 -6.30 2.75
N PHE A 236 -2.37 -5.98 3.65
CA PHE A 236 -3.77 -6.37 3.58
C PHE A 236 -4.43 -5.91 2.28
N TRP A 237 -4.35 -4.61 1.97
CA TRP A 237 -4.95 -4.03 0.77
C TRP A 237 -4.31 -4.49 -0.53
N THR A 238 -3.02 -4.85 -0.52
CA THR A 238 -2.40 -5.47 -1.69
C THR A 238 -2.97 -6.86 -1.94
N LEU A 239 -3.20 -7.65 -0.89
CA LEU A 239 -3.85 -8.93 -1.02
C LEU A 239 -5.32 -8.78 -1.42
N THR A 240 -6.04 -7.74 -1.00
CA THR A 240 -7.46 -7.60 -1.39
C THR A 240 -7.66 -6.94 -2.77
N LEU A 241 -6.89 -5.90 -3.11
CA LEU A 241 -7.14 -5.05 -4.30
C LEU A 241 -6.23 -5.31 -5.49
N ALA A 242 -5.07 -5.96 -5.34
CA ALA A 242 -4.16 -6.10 -6.47
C ALA A 242 -4.80 -6.95 -7.59
N PRO A 243 -4.76 -6.50 -8.86
CA PRO A 243 -5.32 -7.27 -9.97
C PRO A 243 -4.57 -8.60 -10.08
N TYR A 244 -5.27 -9.65 -9.69
CA TYR A 244 -4.81 -11.02 -9.69
C TYR A 244 -4.47 -11.45 -11.11
N GLY A 245 -3.17 -11.59 -11.38
CA GLY A 245 -2.70 -12.34 -12.55
C GLY A 245 -3.08 -13.81 -12.43
N LYS A 246 -2.87 -14.59 -13.50
CA LYS A 246 -3.32 -15.98 -13.72
C LYS A 246 -3.01 -17.03 -12.63
N ARG A 247 -2.38 -16.70 -11.49
CA ARG A 247 -2.22 -17.59 -10.33
C ARG A 247 -3.25 -17.21 -9.27
N GLN A 248 -4.36 -17.92 -9.35
CA GLN A 248 -5.53 -17.87 -8.48
C GLN A 248 -5.15 -18.18 -7.02
N ALA A 249 -5.23 -17.17 -6.16
CA ALA A 249 -5.81 -17.31 -4.84
C ALA A 249 -7.11 -16.52 -4.91
N GLY A 250 -8.26 -17.20 -4.79
CA GLY A 250 -9.55 -16.72 -5.25
C GLY A 250 -10.08 -15.51 -4.48
N HIS A 251 -10.92 -14.72 -5.16
CA HIS A 251 -11.74 -13.67 -4.56
C HIS A 251 -12.39 -14.09 -3.23
N GLY A 252 -12.70 -15.38 -3.05
CA GLY A 252 -13.19 -15.95 -1.78
C GLY A 252 -12.22 -15.81 -0.60
N ALA A 253 -10.91 -16.01 -0.77
CA ALA A 253 -9.94 -15.85 0.32
C ALA A 253 -9.83 -14.38 0.74
N ALA A 254 -9.81 -13.46 -0.22
CA ALA A 254 -9.84 -12.02 0.05
C ALA A 254 -11.16 -11.62 0.73
N LEU A 255 -12.30 -12.16 0.29
CA LEU A 255 -13.61 -11.91 0.89
C LEU A 255 -13.65 -12.38 2.36
N VAL A 256 -13.20 -13.61 2.65
CA VAL A 256 -13.13 -14.14 4.02
C VAL A 256 -12.21 -13.30 4.88
N MET A 257 -11.06 -12.89 4.36
CA MET A 257 -10.10 -12.04 5.07
C MET A 257 -10.72 -10.68 5.42
N VAL A 258 -11.42 -10.03 4.49
CA VAL A 258 -12.10 -8.75 4.74
C VAL A 258 -13.29 -8.92 5.70
N ALA A 259 -14.11 -9.96 5.51
CA ALA A 259 -15.26 -10.25 6.36
C ALA A 259 -14.86 -10.49 7.82
N THR A 260 -13.90 -11.39 8.05
CA THR A 260 -13.42 -11.70 9.39
C THR A 260 -12.73 -10.52 10.05
N PHE A 261 -11.94 -9.74 9.29
CA PHE A 261 -11.32 -8.52 9.81
C PHE A 261 -12.35 -7.46 10.21
N ALA A 262 -13.39 -7.26 9.38
CA ALA A 262 -14.48 -6.33 9.67
C ALA A 262 -15.24 -6.70 10.94
N VAL A 263 -15.44 -8.00 11.21
CA VAL A 263 -16.14 -8.46 12.42
C VAL A 263 -15.37 -8.10 13.69
N HIS A 264 -14.10 -8.47 13.81
CA HIS A 264 -13.37 -8.22 15.05
C HIS A 264 -12.94 -6.74 15.21
N SER A 265 -12.68 -6.02 14.11
CA SER A 265 -12.44 -4.57 14.19
C SER A 265 -13.71 -3.82 14.59
N GLY A 266 -14.88 -4.22 14.08
CA GLY A 266 -16.18 -3.71 14.51
C GLY A 266 -16.46 -3.99 15.99
N LEU A 267 -16.06 -5.17 16.50
CA LEU A 267 -16.17 -5.48 17.93
C LEU A 267 -15.35 -4.51 18.80
N LEU A 268 -14.12 -4.20 18.38
CA LEU A 268 -13.28 -3.23 19.07
C LEU A 268 -13.91 -1.83 19.06
N GLY A 269 -14.49 -1.41 17.92
CA GLY A 269 -15.22 -0.14 17.81
C GLY A 269 -16.45 -0.08 18.70
N ALA A 270 -17.23 -1.16 18.74
CA ALA A 270 -18.37 -1.28 19.64
C ALA A 270 -17.95 -1.24 21.11
N LEU A 271 -16.84 -1.87 21.48
CA LEU A 271 -16.31 -1.84 22.85
C LEU A 271 -16.01 -0.40 23.31
N LEU A 272 -15.36 0.40 22.47
CA LEU A 272 -15.08 1.81 22.79
C LEU A 272 -16.36 2.66 22.82
N THR A 273 -17.25 2.43 21.85
CA THR A 273 -18.52 3.18 21.70
C THR A 273 -19.49 2.95 22.86
N PHE A 274 -19.56 1.73 23.39
CA PHE A 274 -20.49 1.36 24.46
C PHE A 274 -19.85 1.32 25.85
N ALA A 275 -18.59 1.74 25.97
CA ALA A 275 -17.94 1.88 27.26
C ALA A 275 -18.73 2.86 28.16
N ARG A 276 -18.75 2.57 29.47
CA ARG A 276 -19.43 3.39 30.49
C ARG A 276 -18.48 4.25 31.30
N ALA A 277 -17.18 4.05 31.12
CA ALA A 277 -16.11 4.77 31.77
C ALA A 277 -14.96 4.97 30.77
N PRO A 278 -14.19 6.06 30.89
CA PRO A 278 -13.01 6.27 30.07
C PRO A 278 -12.00 5.14 30.33
N LEU A 279 -11.55 4.48 29.25
CA LEU A 279 -10.59 3.40 29.27
C LEU A 279 -9.14 3.90 29.15
N TYR A 280 -8.97 5.12 28.64
CA TYR A 280 -7.68 5.76 28.40
C TYR A 280 -7.54 7.00 29.30
N PRO A 281 -6.89 6.88 30.47
CA PRO A 281 -6.80 7.96 31.45
C PRO A 281 -6.05 9.20 30.94
N VAL A 282 -5.18 9.05 29.94
CA VAL A 282 -4.41 10.15 29.33
C VAL A 282 -5.33 11.25 28.79
N TYR A 283 -6.54 10.91 28.36
CA TYR A 283 -7.53 11.87 27.84
C TYR A 283 -8.52 12.39 28.88
N ALA A 284 -8.30 12.14 30.18
CA ALA A 284 -9.24 12.48 31.24
C ALA A 284 -9.65 13.98 31.28
N GLY A 285 -8.81 14.87 30.75
CA GLY A 285 -9.08 16.31 30.68
C GLY A 285 -10.20 16.71 29.73
N GLY A 286 -10.56 15.85 28.77
CA GLY A 286 -11.51 16.18 27.70
C GLY A 286 -10.99 17.25 26.75
N THR A 287 -11.51 17.27 25.52
CA THR A 287 -11.14 18.22 24.47
C THR A 287 -12.33 18.55 23.61
N PHE A 288 -12.30 19.70 22.91
CA PHE A 288 -13.40 20.16 22.04
C PHE A 288 -14.77 20.32 22.72
N GLY A 289 -14.80 20.51 24.04
CA GLY A 289 -16.03 20.58 24.83
C GLY A 289 -16.67 19.22 25.10
N LEU A 290 -16.00 18.12 24.77
CA LEU A 290 -16.41 16.75 25.09
C LEU A 290 -15.77 16.30 26.40
N THR A 291 -16.52 15.54 27.18
CA THR A 291 -15.94 14.74 28.27
C THR A 291 -15.04 13.64 27.71
N ALA A 292 -14.10 13.13 28.51
CA ALA A 292 -13.22 12.02 28.10
C ALA A 292 -14.01 10.77 27.65
N LEU A 293 -15.17 10.53 28.27
CA LEU A 293 -16.05 9.43 27.87
C LEU A 293 -16.70 9.68 26.51
N GLU A 294 -17.24 10.87 26.27
CA GLU A 294 -17.87 11.22 24.98
C GLU A 294 -16.85 11.21 23.84
N ASP A 295 -15.65 11.75 24.06
CA ASP A 295 -14.55 11.71 23.09
C ASP A 295 -14.18 10.26 22.74
N GLN A 296 -14.11 9.37 23.73
CA GLN A 296 -13.86 7.94 23.50
C GLN A 296 -15.00 7.26 22.73
N GLN A 297 -16.26 7.54 23.08
CA GLN A 297 -17.40 6.93 22.41
C GLN A 297 -17.47 7.38 20.94
N LEU A 298 -17.16 8.65 20.68
CA LEU A 298 -17.04 9.20 19.33
C LEU A 298 -15.87 8.56 18.56
N ALA A 299 -14.73 8.35 19.22
CA ALA A 299 -13.59 7.65 18.64
C ALA A 299 -13.94 6.21 18.23
N GLY A 300 -14.69 5.49 19.07
CA GLY A 300 -15.24 4.17 18.76
C GLY A 300 -16.17 4.19 17.55
N LEU A 301 -17.03 5.22 17.43
CA LEU A 301 -17.94 5.38 16.31
C LEU A 301 -17.20 5.67 15.00
N ILE A 302 -16.17 6.54 15.04
CA ILE A 302 -15.28 6.83 13.90
C ILE A 302 -14.55 5.57 13.45
N MET A 303 -14.10 4.74 14.39
CA MET A 303 -13.44 3.49 14.05
C MET A 303 -14.42 2.45 13.48
N TRP A 304 -15.68 2.46 13.91
CA TRP A 304 -16.65 1.44 13.50
C TRP A 304 -17.36 1.75 12.19
N VAL A 305 -18.00 2.92 12.08
CA VAL A 305 -18.94 3.20 10.98
C VAL A 305 -18.23 3.45 9.65
N PRO A 306 -17.26 4.39 9.54
CA PRO A 306 -16.42 4.56 8.36
C PRO A 306 -15.73 3.26 7.92
N ALA A 307 -15.14 2.51 8.87
CA ALA A 307 -14.46 1.27 8.55
C ALA A 307 -15.42 0.20 8.00
N GLY A 308 -16.58 0.05 8.63
CA GLY A 308 -17.64 -0.83 8.16
C GLY A 308 -18.06 -0.52 6.72
N ALA A 309 -18.21 0.76 6.37
CA ALA A 309 -18.54 1.18 5.01
C ALA A 309 -17.43 0.81 4.00
N VAL A 310 -16.16 1.06 4.34
CA VAL A 310 -15.01 0.71 3.48
C VAL A 310 -14.89 -0.80 3.29
N TYR A 311 -15.03 -1.58 4.36
CA TYR A 311 -14.99 -3.04 4.28
C TYR A 311 -16.16 -3.61 3.49
N LEU A 312 -17.39 -3.11 3.72
CA LEU A 312 -18.57 -3.53 2.97
C LEU A 312 -18.41 -3.23 1.47
N GLY A 313 -17.99 -2.01 1.12
CA GLY A 313 -17.72 -1.64 -0.27
C GLY A 313 -16.67 -2.55 -0.92
N SER A 314 -15.62 -2.91 -0.17
CA SER A 314 -14.58 -3.83 -0.62
C SER A 314 -15.10 -5.24 -0.85
N MET A 315 -15.92 -5.76 0.08
CA MET A 315 -16.56 -7.07 -0.06
C MET A 315 -17.50 -7.12 -1.26
N LEU A 316 -18.33 -6.08 -1.46
CA LEU A 316 -19.21 -5.98 -2.62
C LEU A 316 -18.42 -5.93 -3.93
N SER A 317 -17.32 -5.18 -3.98
CA SER A 317 -16.44 -5.13 -5.16
C SER A 317 -15.81 -6.50 -5.45
N LEU A 318 -15.31 -7.18 -4.43
CA LEU A 318 -14.75 -8.53 -4.56
C LEU A 318 -15.79 -9.55 -5.01
N PHE A 319 -17.01 -9.48 -4.47
CA PHE A 319 -18.11 -10.35 -4.83
C PHE A 319 -18.58 -10.11 -6.27
N ALA A 320 -18.73 -8.86 -6.69
CA ALA A 320 -19.06 -8.50 -8.06
C ALA A 320 -17.97 -8.96 -9.05
N GLY A 321 -16.69 -8.80 -8.68
CA GLY A 321 -15.56 -9.30 -9.47
C GLY A 321 -15.54 -10.82 -9.59
N TRP A 322 -15.88 -11.53 -8.51
CA TRP A 322 -16.04 -12.98 -8.50
C TRP A 322 -17.17 -13.43 -9.43
N LEU A 323 -18.35 -12.82 -9.34
CA LEU A 323 -19.49 -13.11 -10.22
C LEU A 323 -19.15 -12.89 -11.69
N GLY A 324 -18.50 -11.77 -12.03
CA GLY A 324 -18.07 -11.49 -13.41
C GLY A 324 -17.10 -12.55 -13.95
N GLY A 325 -16.21 -13.07 -13.11
CA GLY A 325 -15.31 -14.16 -13.47
C GLY A 325 -16.02 -15.49 -13.76
N VAL A 326 -17.10 -15.79 -13.03
CA VAL A 326 -17.92 -17.00 -13.25
C VAL A 326 -18.66 -16.92 -14.59
N HIS A 327 -19.26 -15.77 -14.92
CA HIS A 327 -19.96 -15.58 -16.20
C HIS A 327 -19.02 -15.70 -17.41
N ALA A 328 -17.83 -15.09 -17.35
CA ALA A 328 -16.85 -15.17 -18.43
C ALA A 328 -16.33 -16.61 -18.68
N TYR A 329 -16.28 -17.45 -17.63
CA TYR A 329 -15.96 -18.88 -17.79
C TYR A 329 -17.10 -19.64 -18.46
N GLY A 330 -18.35 -19.34 -18.11
CA GLY A 330 -19.54 -19.89 -18.76
C GLY A 330 -19.58 -19.61 -20.26
N ASP A 331 -19.35 -18.35 -20.66
CA ASP A 331 -19.35 -17.93 -22.06
C ASP A 331 -18.27 -18.64 -22.90
N LEU A 332 -17.08 -18.87 -22.32
CA LEU A 332 -16.00 -19.60 -22.97
C LEU A 332 -16.31 -21.11 -23.09
N ALA A 333 -16.92 -21.70 -22.06
CA ALA A 333 -17.31 -23.12 -22.06
C ALA A 333 -18.45 -23.41 -23.05
N ASP A 334 -19.37 -22.45 -23.23
CA ASP A 334 -20.48 -22.58 -24.17
C ASP A 334 -20.07 -22.22 -25.61
N GLY A 335 -19.16 -21.26 -25.79
CA GLY A 335 -18.53 -20.96 -27.08
C GLY A 335 -17.69 -22.13 -27.62
N ALA A 336 -17.00 -22.87 -26.76
CA ALA A 336 -16.23 -24.06 -27.13
C ALA A 336 -17.10 -25.29 -27.47
N ARG A 337 -18.38 -25.29 -27.10
CA ARG A 337 -19.33 -26.39 -27.38
C ARG A 337 -20.07 -26.26 -28.71
N LYS A 338 -19.99 -25.12 -29.40
CA LYS A 338 -20.57 -24.99 -30.74
C LYS A 338 -19.60 -25.59 -31.78
N PRO A 339 -20.02 -26.59 -32.59
CA PRO A 339 -19.16 -27.13 -33.64
C PRO A 339 -18.84 -26.05 -34.67
N PRO A 340 -17.65 -26.09 -35.29
CA PRO A 340 -17.31 -25.17 -36.37
C PRO A 340 -18.32 -25.36 -37.51
N VAL A 341 -18.91 -24.25 -37.96
CA VAL A 341 -19.84 -24.18 -39.10
C VAL A 341 -19.08 -24.31 -40.40
#